data_AF-A0A395S0L6-F1
#
_entry.id   AF-A0A395S0L6-F1
#
_cell.length_a   1.000
_cell.length_b   1.000
_cell.length_c   1.000
_cell.angle_alpha   90.00
_cell.angle_beta   90.00
_cell.angle_gamma   90.00
#
_symmetry.space_group_name_H-M   'P 1'
#
loop_
_entity.id
_entity.type
_entity.pdbx_description
1 polymer ?
#
loop_
_entity_poly.entity_id
_entity_poly.type
_entity_poly.pdbx_seq_one_letter_code
_entity_poly.pdbx_strand_id
1 'polypeptide(L)'
;MLAIKHMMQLQVVLSFLFAFVLAENGLPVTDEGYNPSEDYSPLDNYRPRNVTGLGDFYSWVGSYYNATAEVELEFVFGWQYGEPLCSQWENYTHTAKFNAILSILEKGNWNSGNNSAILWLTLFPQSSPPVNASSLRYRDMGYGEDLGISYPIYSASFLDHTYWVPGNSNTLRPMNGSSPDLFNFNTSQASEGAYNISGTAYPHHDLETPSLFAKFSGLPVCDSTKQTSESRIYMMPEPSWDGEGWNDFQYPHTSIQFDDKTANLTLDGSFHSVPIVHENQTSQGPTVHGFLRVRFCGALDAYHSDTLSLNDSTPSWLRTVGFSNNSFNIGYSENSAEKLNVGLGLASMAAIISVIMTLL
;
A
#
# COMPACT_ATOMS: atom_id res chain seq x y z
N MET A 1 12.00 8.44 64.42
CA MET A 1 10.62 8.56 63.87
C MET A 1 10.54 9.61 62.74
N LEU A 2 11.54 9.65 61.84
CA LEU A 2 11.60 10.57 60.69
C LEU A 2 11.75 9.85 59.34
N ALA A 3 12.26 8.61 59.33
CA ALA A 3 12.50 7.84 58.10
C ALA A 3 11.23 7.24 57.46
N ILE A 4 10.17 6.99 58.24
CA ILE A 4 8.92 6.39 57.73
C ILE A 4 8.09 7.43 56.96
N LYS A 5 8.25 8.72 57.25
CA LYS A 5 7.47 9.79 56.60
C LYS A 5 7.98 10.11 55.18
N HIS A 6 9.26 9.87 54.88
CA HIS A 6 9.82 10.07 53.55
C HIS A 6 9.60 8.89 52.59
N MET A 7 9.46 7.66 53.09
CA MET A 7 9.09 6.52 52.23
C MET A 7 7.66 6.62 51.69
N MET A 8 6.71 7.15 52.48
CA MET A 8 5.34 7.35 52.00
C MET A 8 5.21 8.49 50.98
N GLN A 9 6.01 9.56 51.08
CA GLN A 9 5.98 10.62 50.07
C GLN A 9 6.63 10.19 48.74
N LEU A 10 7.65 9.33 48.77
CA LEU A 10 8.27 8.83 47.54
C LEU A 10 7.34 7.87 46.79
N GLN A 11 6.53 7.06 47.49
CA GLN A 11 5.52 6.21 46.86
C GLN A 11 4.38 7.01 46.22
N VAL A 12 3.92 8.10 46.85
CA VAL A 12 2.86 8.94 46.27
C VAL A 12 3.35 9.69 45.03
N VAL A 13 4.61 10.15 45.01
CA VAL A 13 5.18 10.81 43.82
C VAL A 13 5.46 9.81 42.69
N LEU A 14 5.88 8.58 42.99
CA LEU A 14 6.04 7.53 41.97
C LEU A 14 4.70 7.07 41.38
N SER A 15 3.63 7.04 42.18
CA SER A 15 2.28 6.73 41.71
C SER A 15 1.69 7.85 40.85
N PHE A 16 2.01 9.12 41.12
CA PHE A 16 1.60 10.24 40.26
C PHE A 16 2.44 10.34 38.97
N LEU A 17 3.72 9.96 38.98
CA LEU A 17 4.54 9.89 37.77
C LEU A 17 4.16 8.71 36.86
N PHE A 18 3.70 7.58 37.42
CA PHE A 18 3.13 6.49 36.63
C PHE A 18 1.71 6.77 36.11
N ALA A 19 0.98 7.69 36.72
CA ALA A 19 -0.32 8.13 36.23
C ALA A 19 -0.22 9.13 35.04
N PHE A 20 0.94 9.74 34.81
CA PHE A 20 1.17 10.69 33.71
C PHE A 20 2.00 10.13 32.54
N VAL A 21 2.49 8.89 32.64
CA VAL A 21 3.20 8.19 31.53
C VAL A 21 2.36 7.04 30.94
N LEU A 22 1.12 6.85 31.42
CA LEU A 22 0.10 6.20 30.61
C LEU A 22 -0.39 7.23 29.60
N ALA A 23 0.26 7.16 28.44
CA ALA A 23 -0.22 7.55 27.12
C ALA A 23 -1.63 8.15 27.09
N GLU A 24 -1.76 9.26 26.35
CA GLU A 24 -2.91 9.50 25.48
C GLU A 24 -3.08 8.32 24.50
N ASN A 25 -3.37 7.13 25.04
CA ASN A 25 -4.13 6.13 24.35
C ASN A 25 -5.53 6.71 24.34
N GLY A 26 -5.83 7.50 23.31
CA GLY A 26 -7.19 7.66 22.88
C GLY A 26 -7.75 6.26 22.74
N LEU A 27 -8.54 5.83 23.73
CA LEU A 27 -9.33 4.62 23.64
C LEU A 27 -10.05 4.70 22.29
N PRO A 28 -10.02 3.64 21.45
CA PRO A 28 -10.90 3.63 20.30
C PRO A 28 -12.29 3.90 20.84
N VAL A 29 -12.95 4.93 20.30
CA VAL A 29 -14.37 5.16 20.55
C VAL A 29 -15.05 3.87 20.12
N THR A 30 -15.36 3.00 21.08
CA THR A 30 -16.25 1.88 20.86
C THR A 30 -17.61 2.51 20.73
N ASP A 31 -18.03 2.72 19.49
CA ASP A 31 -19.40 3.08 19.18
C ASP A 31 -20.28 1.97 19.77
N GLU A 32 -21.01 2.28 20.85
CA GLU A 32 -21.87 1.34 21.56
C GLU A 32 -23.01 0.94 20.61
N GLY A 33 -22.75 -0.03 19.75
CA GLY A 33 -23.66 -0.49 18.70
C GLY A 33 -22.97 -1.09 17.48
N TYR A 34 -21.67 -0.85 17.26
CA TYR A 34 -20.96 -1.45 16.13
C TYR A 34 -20.49 -2.87 16.47
N ASN A 35 -21.14 -3.87 15.88
CA ASN A 35 -20.71 -5.27 15.96
C ASN A 35 -19.92 -5.65 14.69
N PRO A 36 -18.57 -5.61 14.70
CA PRO A 36 -17.75 -5.94 13.52
C PRO A 36 -17.90 -7.38 13.02
N SER A 37 -18.53 -8.29 13.79
CA SER A 37 -18.86 -9.64 13.31
C SER A 37 -20.12 -9.71 12.45
N GLU A 38 -21.00 -8.71 12.51
CA GLU A 38 -22.22 -8.64 11.67
C GLU A 38 -21.91 -8.14 10.25
N ASP A 39 -20.81 -7.42 10.05
CA ASP A 39 -20.35 -6.90 8.75
C ASP A 39 -19.41 -7.87 7.99
N TYR A 40 -19.06 -9.02 8.58
CA TYR A 40 -18.22 -10.00 7.88
C TYR A 40 -19.06 -10.87 6.95
N SER A 41 -18.78 -10.75 5.66
CA SER A 41 -19.30 -11.65 4.63
C SER A 41 -18.14 -12.48 4.06
N PRO A 42 -18.22 -13.82 4.09
CA PRO A 42 -17.20 -14.66 3.47
C PRO A 42 -17.18 -14.54 1.94
N LEU A 43 -18.21 -13.92 1.34
CA LEU A 43 -18.27 -13.64 -0.09
C LEU A 43 -17.48 -12.39 -0.47
N ASP A 44 -17.14 -11.52 0.49
CA ASP A 44 -16.34 -10.33 0.22
C ASP A 44 -14.86 -10.60 0.50
N ASN A 45 -13.95 -9.84 -0.12
CA ASN A 45 -12.50 -10.02 0.03
C ASN A 45 -11.93 -9.30 1.26
N TYR A 46 -12.70 -9.16 2.34
CA TYR A 46 -12.26 -8.48 3.55
C TYR A 46 -12.07 -9.45 4.71
N ARG A 47 -11.09 -9.15 5.54
CA ARG A 47 -10.91 -9.75 6.87
C ARG A 47 -11.88 -9.11 7.88
N PRO A 48 -12.23 -9.82 8.97
CA PRO A 48 -12.95 -9.23 10.10
C PRO A 48 -12.17 -8.04 10.68
N ARG A 49 -12.88 -6.96 11.04
CA ARG A 49 -12.26 -5.74 11.58
C ARG A 49 -11.81 -5.84 13.04
N ASN A 50 -12.23 -6.89 13.76
CA ASN A 50 -11.94 -7.07 15.19
C ASN A 50 -10.62 -7.81 15.47
N VAL A 51 -9.76 -7.95 14.46
CA VAL A 51 -8.44 -8.59 14.62
C VAL A 51 -7.47 -7.60 15.25
N THR A 52 -7.06 -7.87 16.49
CA THR A 52 -6.17 -6.97 17.23
C THR A 52 -4.81 -6.85 16.53
N GLY A 53 -4.36 -5.62 16.31
CA GLY A 53 -3.06 -5.31 15.69
C GLY A 53 -3.05 -5.27 14.16
N LEU A 54 -4.15 -5.67 13.51
CA LEU A 54 -4.33 -5.61 12.06
C LEU A 54 -5.01 -4.29 11.71
N GLY A 55 -4.28 -3.35 11.10
CA GLY A 55 -4.83 -2.07 10.63
C GLY A 55 -5.74 -2.22 9.42
N ASP A 56 -6.49 -1.17 9.07
CA ASP A 56 -7.39 -1.18 7.89
C ASP A 56 -6.61 -1.48 6.60
N PHE A 57 -5.35 -1.06 6.51
CA PHE A 57 -4.47 -1.35 5.37
C PHE A 57 -4.35 -2.86 5.09
N TYR A 58 -4.26 -3.67 6.14
CA TYR A 58 -4.18 -5.12 6.07
C TYR A 58 -5.55 -5.80 6.20
N SER A 59 -6.67 -5.07 6.07
CA SER A 59 -8.00 -5.66 6.20
C SER A 59 -8.48 -6.41 4.94
N TRP A 60 -7.66 -6.49 3.90
CA TRP A 60 -8.00 -7.11 2.62
C TRP A 60 -7.40 -8.52 2.52
N VAL A 61 -8.14 -9.42 1.87
CA VAL A 61 -7.63 -10.75 1.55
C VAL A 61 -6.62 -10.63 0.41
N GLY A 62 -5.43 -11.20 0.62
CA GLY A 62 -4.35 -11.11 -0.35
C GLY A 62 -2.96 -11.34 0.23
N SER A 63 -1.96 -11.08 -0.60
CA SER A 63 -0.54 -11.15 -0.27
C SER A 63 0.08 -9.76 -0.28
N TYR A 64 0.87 -9.47 0.76
CA TYR A 64 1.56 -8.20 0.95
C TYR A 64 3.06 -8.46 0.90
N TYR A 65 3.78 -7.66 0.10
CA TYR A 65 5.22 -7.81 -0.09
C TYR A 65 5.92 -6.53 0.35
N ASN A 66 6.92 -6.66 1.21
CA ASN A 66 7.70 -5.53 1.72
C ASN A 66 8.99 -5.39 0.91
N ALA A 67 9.32 -4.16 0.53
CA ALA A 67 10.57 -3.85 -0.16
C ALA A 67 11.01 -2.40 0.00
N THR A 68 12.13 -2.09 -0.65
CA THR A 68 12.41 -0.74 -1.15
C THR A 68 12.05 -0.68 -2.63
N ALA A 69 11.20 0.27 -3.02
CA ALA A 69 10.95 0.58 -4.42
C ALA A 69 11.91 1.66 -4.91
N GLU A 70 12.30 1.59 -6.17
CA GLU A 70 13.09 2.60 -6.86
C GLU A 70 12.21 3.28 -7.91
N VAL A 71 12.18 4.60 -7.90
CA VAL A 71 11.44 5.42 -8.87
C VAL A 71 12.44 6.27 -9.64
N GLU A 72 12.43 6.11 -10.94
CA GLU A 72 13.29 6.80 -11.90
C GLU A 72 12.46 7.76 -12.74
N LEU A 73 12.96 8.98 -12.94
CA LEU A 73 12.34 10.04 -13.72
C LEU A 73 13.30 10.52 -14.79
N GLU A 74 12.83 10.56 -16.01
CA GLU A 74 13.51 11.14 -17.17
C GLU A 74 12.70 12.34 -17.68
N PHE A 75 13.29 13.52 -17.69
CA PHE A 75 12.62 14.76 -18.09
C PHE A 75 12.73 14.96 -19.61
N VAL A 76 11.62 15.35 -20.25
CA VAL A 76 11.56 15.49 -21.71
C VAL A 76 11.27 16.93 -22.13
N PHE A 77 10.25 17.58 -21.58
CA PHE A 77 9.87 18.95 -21.93
C PHE A 77 9.25 19.71 -20.75
N GLY A 78 9.25 21.04 -20.84
CA GLY A 78 8.72 21.95 -19.82
C GLY A 78 7.19 22.00 -19.80
N TRP A 79 6.62 23.22 -19.78
CA TRP A 79 5.18 23.41 -19.66
C TRP A 79 4.41 22.85 -20.86
N GLN A 80 4.92 23.04 -22.08
CA GLN A 80 4.30 22.53 -23.31
C GLN A 80 5.28 21.71 -24.15
N TYR A 81 4.75 20.76 -24.91
CA TYR A 81 5.54 19.97 -25.84
C TYR A 81 6.25 20.87 -26.85
N GLY A 82 7.56 20.68 -27.00
CA GLY A 82 8.44 21.52 -27.81
C GLY A 82 9.05 22.72 -27.07
N GLU A 83 8.59 23.03 -25.85
CA GLU A 83 9.30 23.99 -24.99
C GLU A 83 10.55 23.37 -24.37
N PRO A 84 11.65 24.13 -24.27
CA PRO A 84 12.88 23.62 -23.69
C PRO A 84 12.75 23.34 -22.19
N LEU A 85 13.49 22.34 -21.72
CA LEU A 85 13.74 22.15 -20.30
C LEU A 85 14.57 23.32 -19.75
N CYS A 86 14.49 23.55 -18.44
CA CYS A 86 15.49 24.39 -17.79
C CYS A 86 16.82 23.62 -17.70
N SER A 87 17.94 24.36 -17.66
CA SER A 87 19.29 23.78 -17.69
C SER A 87 19.57 22.70 -16.63
N GLN A 88 18.82 22.72 -15.53
CA GLN A 88 18.94 21.79 -14.42
C GLN A 88 18.29 20.43 -14.70
N TRP A 89 17.39 20.36 -15.68
CA TRP A 89 16.70 19.14 -16.09
C TRP A 89 17.23 18.55 -17.40
N GLU A 90 17.97 19.33 -18.18
CA GLU A 90 18.61 18.85 -19.41
C GLU A 90 19.59 17.70 -19.12
N ASN A 91 19.36 16.55 -19.77
CA ASN A 91 20.17 15.33 -19.61
C ASN A 91 20.28 14.82 -18.15
N TYR A 92 19.31 15.18 -17.31
CA TYR A 92 19.26 14.72 -15.94
C TYR A 92 18.23 13.60 -15.79
N THR A 93 18.63 12.52 -15.13
CA THR A 93 17.74 11.47 -14.67
C THR A 93 17.74 11.48 -13.16
N HIS A 94 16.56 11.51 -12.56
CA HIS A 94 16.43 11.47 -11.11
C HIS A 94 16.02 10.07 -10.65
N THR A 95 16.61 9.59 -9.56
CA THR A 95 16.23 8.32 -8.95
C THR A 95 16.02 8.50 -7.45
N ALA A 96 14.85 8.11 -6.96
CA ALA A 96 14.50 8.12 -5.54
C ALA A 96 14.12 6.72 -5.06
N LYS A 97 14.33 6.46 -3.76
CA LYS A 97 14.01 5.19 -3.12
C LYS A 97 12.97 5.38 -2.02
N PHE A 98 12.03 4.46 -1.94
CA PHE A 98 10.92 4.50 -0.98
C PHE A 98 10.80 3.17 -0.27
N ASN A 99 10.48 3.20 1.02
CA ASN A 99 9.92 2.00 1.65
C ASN A 99 8.58 1.72 0.97
N ALA A 100 8.32 0.47 0.61
CA ALA A 100 7.19 0.14 -0.23
C ALA A 100 6.51 -1.14 0.23
N ILE A 101 5.19 -1.16 0.10
CA ILE A 101 4.38 -2.37 0.24
C ILE A 101 3.60 -2.55 -1.05
N LEU A 102 3.80 -3.70 -1.69
CA LEU A 102 2.98 -4.15 -2.81
C LEU A 102 1.90 -5.08 -2.27
N SER A 103 0.65 -4.70 -2.46
CA SER A 103 -0.53 -5.49 -2.09
C SER A 103 -1.12 -6.12 -3.36
N ILE A 104 -1.19 -7.45 -3.37
CA ILE A 104 -1.85 -8.23 -4.42
C ILE A 104 -3.06 -8.87 -3.78
N LEU A 105 -4.24 -8.36 -4.11
CA LEU A 105 -5.47 -8.64 -3.39
C LEU A 105 -6.43 -9.49 -4.20
N GLU A 106 -7.18 -10.33 -3.50
CA GLU A 106 -8.31 -11.05 -4.08
C GLU A 106 -9.33 -10.05 -4.61
N LYS A 107 -9.94 -10.34 -5.76
CA LYS A 107 -11.07 -9.56 -6.25
C LYS A 107 -12.29 -9.76 -5.35
N GLY A 108 -12.84 -8.68 -4.81
CA GLY A 108 -14.12 -8.71 -4.10
C GLY A 108 -15.32 -8.34 -4.98
N ASN A 109 -16.54 -8.60 -4.49
CA ASN A 109 -17.79 -8.29 -5.19
C ASN A 109 -18.02 -6.79 -5.46
N TRP A 110 -17.27 -5.93 -4.78
CA TRP A 110 -17.28 -4.49 -5.00
C TRP A 110 -16.53 -4.06 -6.26
N ASN A 111 -15.57 -4.86 -6.72
CA ASN A 111 -14.90 -4.61 -8.00
C ASN A 111 -15.79 -5.13 -9.13
N SER A 112 -16.26 -4.23 -9.99
CA SER A 112 -17.04 -4.54 -11.20
C SER A 112 -16.18 -4.89 -12.40
N GLY A 113 -14.86 -4.83 -12.24
CA GLY A 113 -13.88 -5.18 -13.24
C GLY A 113 -13.82 -6.67 -13.59
N ASN A 114 -12.90 -7.04 -14.48
CA ASN A 114 -12.68 -8.41 -14.95
C ASN A 114 -11.29 -8.96 -14.59
N ASN A 115 -10.41 -8.15 -14.00
CA ASN A 115 -9.09 -8.59 -13.58
C ASN A 115 -9.18 -9.70 -12.53
N SER A 116 -8.22 -10.63 -12.55
CA SER A 116 -8.18 -11.76 -11.62
C SER A 116 -7.75 -11.36 -10.20
N ALA A 117 -7.04 -10.24 -10.08
CA ALA A 117 -6.50 -9.70 -8.83
C ALA A 117 -6.42 -8.17 -8.91
N ILE A 118 -6.30 -7.55 -7.73
CA ILE A 118 -6.13 -6.11 -7.58
C ILE A 118 -4.69 -5.82 -7.13
N LEU A 119 -4.04 -4.84 -7.75
CA LEU A 119 -2.66 -4.44 -7.47
C LEU A 119 -2.64 -3.03 -6.89
N TRP A 120 -2.11 -2.90 -5.67
CA TRP A 120 -1.85 -1.61 -5.01
C TRP A 120 -0.40 -1.52 -4.59
N LEU A 121 0.31 -0.52 -5.10
CA LEU A 121 1.65 -0.19 -4.62
C LEU A 121 1.55 1.05 -3.74
N THR A 122 2.01 0.93 -2.50
CA THR A 122 2.07 2.03 -1.55
C THR A 122 3.52 2.34 -1.24
N LEU A 123 3.92 3.58 -1.49
CA LEU A 123 5.25 4.10 -1.17
C LEU A 123 5.15 5.01 0.06
N PHE A 124 5.96 4.70 1.05
CA PHE A 124 6.02 5.43 2.31
C PHE A 124 7.17 6.45 2.28
N PRO A 125 6.98 7.63 2.89
CA PRO A 125 8.07 8.57 3.04
C PRO A 125 9.17 7.98 3.92
N GLN A 126 10.42 8.35 3.66
CA GLN A 126 11.56 7.99 4.51
C GLN A 126 11.61 8.91 5.75
N SER A 127 10.57 8.86 6.59
CA SER A 127 10.45 9.65 7.81
C SER A 127 11.10 8.96 9.02
N SER A 128 11.37 9.74 10.07
CA SER A 128 11.77 9.24 11.38
C SER A 128 10.83 9.83 12.45
N PRO A 129 9.99 9.01 13.12
CA PRO A 129 9.83 7.56 12.94
C PRO A 129 9.20 7.19 11.57
N PRO A 130 9.41 5.95 11.07
CA PRO A 130 8.73 5.46 9.88
C PRO A 130 7.22 5.42 10.06
N VAL A 131 6.48 5.66 8.98
CA VAL A 131 5.02 5.47 8.96
C VAL A 131 4.70 4.00 9.20
N ASN A 132 3.85 3.73 10.19
CA ASN A 132 3.39 2.39 10.50
C ASN A 132 2.15 2.04 9.64
N ALA A 133 2.28 1.09 8.71
CA ALA A 133 1.19 0.66 7.84
C ALA A 133 -0.03 0.15 8.63
N SER A 134 0.18 -0.51 9.78
CA SER A 134 -0.91 -1.00 10.65
C SER A 134 -1.68 0.12 11.36
N SER A 135 -1.16 1.36 11.34
CA SER A 135 -1.87 2.53 11.86
C SER A 135 -2.72 3.24 10.82
N LEU A 136 -2.56 2.89 9.54
CA LEU A 136 -3.30 3.49 8.45
C LEU A 136 -4.77 3.05 8.48
N ARG A 137 -5.64 4.02 8.30
CA ARG A 137 -7.09 3.86 8.14
C ARG A 137 -7.43 3.72 6.67
N TYR A 138 -8.65 3.26 6.38
CA TYR A 138 -9.16 3.17 5.01
C TYR A 138 -8.99 4.49 4.23
N ARG A 139 -9.30 5.63 4.86
CA ARG A 139 -9.15 6.96 4.24
C ARG A 139 -7.71 7.26 3.82
N ASP A 140 -6.73 6.81 4.60
CA ASP A 140 -5.34 7.08 4.32
C ASP A 140 -4.92 6.40 3.02
N MET A 141 -5.53 5.26 2.65
CA MET A 141 -5.29 4.60 1.36
C MET A 141 -5.67 5.53 0.21
N GLY A 142 -6.85 6.16 0.19
CA GLY A 142 -7.22 7.09 -0.88
C GLY A 142 -6.58 8.49 -0.78
N TYR A 143 -6.31 8.97 0.44
CA TYR A 143 -5.99 10.37 0.74
C TYR A 143 -4.77 10.55 1.64
N GLY A 144 -3.79 9.64 1.54
CA GLY A 144 -2.58 9.62 2.37
C GLY A 144 -1.53 10.68 2.05
N GLU A 145 -1.84 11.64 1.16
CA GLU A 145 -0.87 12.66 0.73
C GLU A 145 -0.39 13.56 1.87
N ASP A 146 -1.27 13.84 2.86
CA ASP A 146 -0.92 14.61 4.06
C ASP A 146 0.14 13.89 4.90
N LEU A 147 0.14 12.56 4.86
CA LEU A 147 1.13 11.68 5.49
C LEU A 147 2.38 11.48 4.60
N GLY A 148 2.43 12.09 3.42
CA GLY A 148 3.51 11.91 2.44
C GLY A 148 3.49 10.56 1.74
N ILE A 149 2.39 9.80 1.84
CA ILE A 149 2.25 8.49 1.22
C ILE A 149 1.95 8.69 -0.27
N SER A 150 2.61 7.89 -1.10
CA SER A 150 2.47 7.91 -2.55
C SER A 150 1.92 6.59 -3.05
N TYR A 151 1.15 6.64 -4.13
CA TYR A 151 0.43 5.51 -4.69
C TYR A 151 0.69 5.40 -6.18
N PRO A 152 1.76 4.71 -6.60
CA PRO A 152 2.11 4.64 -8.02
C PRO A 152 1.09 3.88 -8.86
N ILE A 153 0.37 2.92 -8.26
CA ILE A 153 -0.66 2.15 -8.96
C ILE A 153 -1.82 1.83 -8.01
N TYR A 154 -3.01 2.19 -8.49
CA TYR A 154 -4.29 1.64 -8.09
C TYR A 154 -4.93 0.94 -9.27
N SER A 155 -5.05 -0.39 -9.24
CA SER A 155 -5.63 -1.11 -10.38
C SER A 155 -7.16 -1.12 -10.43
N ALA A 156 -7.83 -0.61 -9.39
CA ALA A 156 -9.28 -0.51 -9.30
C ALA A 156 -9.66 0.87 -8.73
N SER A 157 -10.77 1.44 -9.23
CA SER A 157 -11.23 2.78 -8.87
C SER A 157 -11.90 2.84 -7.49
N PHE A 158 -11.78 4.00 -6.83
CA PHE A 158 -12.32 4.27 -5.49
C PHE A 158 -13.44 5.34 -5.48
N LEU A 159 -13.99 5.74 -6.63
CA LEU A 159 -14.81 6.96 -6.74
C LEU A 159 -16.20 6.91 -6.11
N ASP A 160 -16.78 5.71 -6.02
CA ASP A 160 -18.08 5.54 -5.37
C ASP A 160 -17.98 5.50 -3.83
N HIS A 161 -16.83 5.86 -3.25
CA HIS A 161 -16.67 6.00 -1.78
C HIS A 161 -17.05 7.39 -1.25
N THR A 162 -17.50 8.29 -2.12
CA THR A 162 -17.73 9.71 -1.80
C THR A 162 -19.07 10.01 -1.14
N TYR A 163 -19.91 9.02 -0.80
CA TYR A 163 -21.06 9.25 0.07
C TYR A 163 -20.63 9.44 1.54
N TRP A 164 -20.12 10.64 1.83
CA TRP A 164 -19.97 11.13 3.19
C TRP A 164 -21.35 11.21 3.82
N VAL A 165 -21.70 10.24 4.67
CA VAL A 165 -22.89 10.32 5.52
C VAL A 165 -22.51 11.12 6.76
N PRO A 166 -23.08 12.32 6.99
CA PRO A 166 -22.86 13.07 8.22
C PRO A 166 -23.36 12.23 9.40
N GLY A 167 -22.44 11.76 10.26
CA GLY A 167 -22.78 11.06 11.51
C GLY A 167 -22.26 9.62 11.64
N ASN A 168 -21.72 8.99 10.59
CA ASN A 168 -21.02 7.70 10.68
C ASN A 168 -19.75 7.77 9.82
N SER A 169 -18.63 8.14 10.44
CA SER A 169 -17.43 8.58 9.73
C SER A 169 -16.24 7.62 9.76
N ASN A 170 -16.42 6.32 9.98
CA ASN A 170 -15.25 5.44 10.23
C ASN A 170 -15.05 4.22 9.32
N THR A 171 -15.97 3.81 8.44
CA THR A 171 -15.82 2.49 7.77
C THR A 171 -16.52 2.34 6.41
N LEU A 172 -16.37 3.27 5.46
CA LEU A 172 -17.00 3.10 4.14
C LEU A 172 -16.16 2.21 3.22
N ARG A 173 -16.38 0.89 3.30
CA ARG A 173 -15.95 -0.05 2.27
C ARG A 173 -16.71 0.24 0.96
N PRO A 174 -16.10 -0.06 -0.20
CA PRO A 174 -16.76 -0.05 -1.50
C PRO A 174 -18.12 -0.74 -1.50
N MET A 175 -19.09 -0.15 -2.23
CA MET A 175 -20.36 -0.81 -2.50
C MET A 175 -20.16 -1.93 -3.54
N ASN A 176 -21.05 -2.93 -3.55
CA ASN A 176 -20.99 -4.01 -4.53
C ASN A 176 -21.06 -3.48 -5.97
N GLY A 177 -20.12 -3.90 -6.82
CA GLY A 177 -20.01 -3.50 -8.22
C GLY A 177 -19.65 -2.03 -8.48
N SER A 178 -19.22 -1.26 -7.47
CA SER A 178 -19.01 0.18 -7.60
C SER A 178 -17.65 0.58 -8.18
N SER A 179 -16.68 -0.34 -8.19
CA SER A 179 -15.28 -0.03 -8.51
C SER A 179 -14.83 -0.71 -9.80
N PRO A 180 -14.78 -0.02 -10.95
CA PRO A 180 -14.24 -0.59 -12.18
C PRO A 180 -12.72 -0.78 -12.10
N ASP A 181 -12.19 -1.64 -12.97
CA ASP A 181 -10.75 -1.76 -13.18
C ASP A 181 -10.20 -0.52 -13.89
N LEU A 182 -9.02 -0.07 -13.45
CA LEU A 182 -8.27 1.02 -14.07
C LEU A 182 -7.21 0.49 -15.06
N PHE A 183 -6.89 -0.80 -14.99
CA PHE A 183 -5.95 -1.48 -15.88
C PHE A 183 -6.61 -2.68 -16.55
N ASN A 184 -6.23 -2.95 -17.78
CA ASN A 184 -6.61 -4.17 -18.49
C ASN A 184 -5.53 -5.24 -18.27
N PHE A 185 -5.70 -6.08 -17.25
CA PHE A 185 -4.71 -7.10 -16.93
C PHE A 185 -4.96 -8.42 -17.63
N ASN A 186 -3.88 -8.99 -18.14
CA ASN A 186 -3.80 -10.40 -18.48
C ASN A 186 -3.08 -11.15 -17.36
N THR A 187 -3.63 -12.28 -16.95
CA THR A 187 -3.05 -13.13 -15.91
C THR A 187 -2.68 -14.48 -16.49
N SER A 188 -1.49 -14.96 -16.17
CA SER A 188 -1.02 -16.28 -16.55
C SER A 188 -0.24 -16.92 -15.40
N GLN A 189 -0.21 -18.23 -15.39
CA GLN A 189 0.61 -18.99 -14.45
C GLN A 189 1.90 -19.45 -15.14
N ALA A 190 3.04 -19.19 -14.51
CA ALA A 190 4.33 -19.73 -14.91
C ALA A 190 4.46 -21.20 -14.47
N SER A 191 5.29 -21.96 -15.19
CA SER A 191 5.46 -23.42 -15.09
C SER A 191 5.90 -23.96 -13.71
N GLU A 192 6.16 -23.08 -12.74
CA GLU A 192 6.77 -23.40 -11.44
C GLU A 192 5.92 -22.93 -10.24
N GLY A 193 4.66 -22.55 -10.47
CA GLY A 193 3.79 -22.05 -9.40
C GLY A 193 4.02 -20.57 -9.08
N ALA A 194 4.33 -19.75 -10.08
CA ALA A 194 4.32 -18.30 -9.96
C ALA A 194 3.26 -17.72 -10.89
N TYR A 195 2.73 -16.54 -10.57
CA TYR A 195 1.78 -15.82 -11.40
C TYR A 195 2.46 -14.65 -12.08
N ASN A 196 2.10 -14.43 -13.34
CA ASN A 196 2.47 -13.26 -14.11
C ASN A 196 1.21 -12.46 -14.39
N ILE A 197 1.21 -11.19 -14.02
CA ILE A 197 0.17 -10.23 -14.40
C ILE A 197 0.84 -9.13 -15.22
N SER A 198 0.25 -8.79 -16.35
CA SER A 198 0.69 -7.62 -17.13
C SER A 198 -0.47 -6.90 -17.77
N GLY A 199 -0.33 -5.60 -17.98
CA GLY A 199 -1.37 -4.83 -18.64
C GLY A 199 -1.14 -3.35 -18.60
N THR A 200 -2.01 -2.64 -19.31
CA THR A 200 -1.93 -1.20 -19.51
C THR A 200 -3.18 -0.55 -18.93
N ALA A 201 -3.03 0.66 -18.39
CA ALA A 201 -4.16 1.46 -17.93
C ALA A 201 -5.16 1.70 -19.06
N TYR A 202 -6.45 1.70 -18.74
CA TYR A 202 -7.48 2.04 -19.71
C TYR A 202 -7.40 3.52 -20.08
N PRO A 203 -7.42 3.88 -21.38
CA PRO A 203 -7.56 5.27 -21.78
C PRO A 203 -8.92 5.84 -21.35
N HIS A 204 -8.95 7.10 -20.91
CA HIS A 204 -10.19 7.88 -20.69
C HIS A 204 -11.20 7.31 -19.68
N HIS A 205 -10.78 6.48 -18.73
CA HIS A 205 -11.60 6.27 -17.54
C HIS A 205 -11.41 7.50 -16.65
N ASP A 206 -12.43 8.37 -16.65
CA ASP A 206 -12.58 9.72 -16.03
C ASP A 206 -12.46 9.76 -14.49
N LEU A 207 -11.62 8.89 -13.94
CA LEU A 207 -11.76 8.42 -12.60
C LEU A 207 -10.44 8.61 -11.84
N GLU A 208 -10.24 9.82 -11.31
CA GLU A 208 -9.17 10.28 -10.39
C GLU A 208 -7.79 9.64 -10.60
N THR A 209 -6.85 10.46 -11.09
CA THR A 209 -5.42 10.17 -11.32
C THR A 209 -4.95 8.84 -10.71
N PRO A 210 -4.77 7.77 -11.52
CA PRO A 210 -4.52 6.41 -11.03
C PRO A 210 -3.20 6.26 -10.27
N SER A 211 -2.41 7.33 -10.20
CA SER A 211 -1.06 7.37 -9.67
C SER A 211 -0.70 8.77 -9.16
N LEU A 212 -0.35 8.87 -7.89
CA LEU A 212 0.12 10.10 -7.24
C LEU A 212 1.40 9.84 -6.45
N PHE A 213 2.37 10.73 -6.60
CA PHE A 213 3.53 10.84 -5.73
C PHE A 213 3.44 12.15 -4.95
N ALA A 214 3.06 12.08 -3.68
CA ALA A 214 2.65 13.22 -2.88
C ALA A 214 3.80 14.20 -2.56
N LYS A 215 5.00 13.68 -2.26
CA LYS A 215 6.17 14.48 -1.88
C LYS A 215 7.44 13.88 -2.44
N PHE A 216 7.64 14.07 -3.74
CA PHE A 216 8.84 13.60 -4.41
C PHE A 216 9.97 14.62 -4.19
N SER A 217 10.92 14.28 -3.32
CA SER A 217 11.97 15.20 -2.86
C SER A 217 13.30 15.00 -3.59
N GLY A 218 14.19 15.99 -3.47
CA GLY A 218 15.54 15.93 -4.03
C GLY A 218 15.62 16.27 -5.53
N LEU A 219 14.52 16.78 -6.10
CA LEU A 219 14.50 17.24 -7.48
C LEU A 219 15.30 18.54 -7.61
N PRO A 220 16.14 18.68 -8.66
CA PRO A 220 16.74 19.96 -8.97
C PRO A 220 15.65 20.95 -9.39
N VAL A 221 15.85 22.23 -9.04
CA VAL A 221 14.86 23.29 -9.25
C VAL A 221 15.37 24.31 -10.27
N CYS A 222 14.47 24.77 -11.13
CA CYS A 222 14.79 25.81 -12.11
C CYS A 222 14.93 27.19 -11.44
N ASP A 223 14.13 27.46 -10.40
CA ASP A 223 14.18 28.70 -9.60
C ASP A 223 14.02 28.40 -8.11
N SER A 224 15.15 28.22 -7.41
CA SER A 224 15.19 27.94 -5.96
C SER A 224 14.62 29.06 -5.08
N THR A 225 14.48 30.29 -5.62
CA THR A 225 13.86 31.40 -4.88
C THR A 225 12.34 31.28 -4.80
N LYS A 226 11.76 30.47 -5.69
CA LYS A 226 10.32 30.22 -5.77
C LYS A 226 9.92 28.80 -5.41
N GLN A 227 10.74 27.83 -5.79
CA GLN A 227 10.44 26.41 -5.67
C GLN A 227 11.20 25.77 -4.52
N THR A 228 10.53 24.85 -3.84
CA THR A 228 11.19 23.86 -2.99
C THR A 228 11.76 22.73 -3.86
N SER A 229 12.63 21.89 -3.29
CA SER A 229 13.12 20.67 -3.96
C SER A 229 12.10 19.52 -3.95
N GLU A 230 10.84 19.81 -3.65
CA GLU A 230 9.74 18.84 -3.63
C GLU A 230 8.77 19.11 -4.77
N SER A 231 8.29 18.04 -5.40
CA SER A 231 7.22 18.11 -6.39
C SER A 231 6.18 17.02 -6.14
N ARG A 232 4.95 17.30 -6.57
CA ARG A 232 3.98 16.24 -6.82
C ARG A 232 4.23 15.66 -8.20
N ILE A 233 4.16 14.35 -8.32
CA ILE A 233 4.26 13.67 -9.62
C ILE A 233 2.99 12.89 -9.86
N TYR A 234 2.48 12.97 -11.07
CA TYR A 234 1.27 12.29 -11.50
C TYR A 234 1.61 11.45 -12.71
N MET A 235 1.34 10.16 -12.65
CA MET A 235 1.38 9.35 -13.86
C MET A 235 0.16 9.68 -14.70
N MET A 236 0.36 9.87 -15.99
CA MET A 236 -0.66 10.35 -16.89
C MET A 236 -1.46 9.15 -17.45
N PRO A 237 -2.78 9.08 -17.21
CA PRO A 237 -3.62 8.03 -17.79
C PRO A 237 -3.90 8.27 -19.29
N GLU A 238 -3.65 9.48 -19.77
CA GLU A 238 -3.86 9.92 -21.14
C GLU A 238 -2.95 11.10 -21.49
N PRO A 239 -2.73 11.39 -22.78
CA PRO A 239 -2.04 12.60 -23.20
C PRO A 239 -2.79 13.84 -22.72
N SER A 240 -2.09 14.77 -22.07
CA SER A 240 -2.65 16.09 -21.73
C SER A 240 -2.59 17.02 -22.95
N TRP A 241 -3.36 18.11 -22.87
CA TRP A 241 -3.27 19.23 -23.82
C TRP A 241 -1.85 19.84 -23.86
N ASP A 242 -1.14 19.87 -22.73
CA ASP A 242 0.27 20.28 -22.65
C ASP A 242 1.21 19.38 -23.47
N GLY A 243 0.83 18.11 -23.64
CA GLY A 243 1.55 17.12 -24.42
C GLY A 243 1.07 16.97 -25.86
N GLU A 244 0.26 17.91 -26.39
CA GLU A 244 -0.25 17.82 -27.75
C GLU A 244 0.90 17.71 -28.77
N GLY A 245 0.91 16.63 -29.56
CA GLY A 245 1.97 16.32 -30.51
C GLY A 245 3.14 15.49 -29.96
N TRP A 246 3.12 15.11 -28.67
CA TRP A 246 4.09 14.19 -28.09
C TRP A 246 3.79 12.74 -28.51
N ASN A 247 4.40 12.31 -29.61
CA ASN A 247 4.17 10.97 -30.19
C ASN A 247 4.74 9.82 -29.34
N ASP A 248 5.66 10.10 -28.42
CA ASP A 248 6.31 9.10 -27.57
C ASP A 248 5.59 8.90 -26.23
N PHE A 249 4.38 9.46 -26.05
CA PHE A 249 3.57 9.26 -24.85
C PHE A 249 3.37 7.77 -24.53
N GLN A 250 3.56 7.41 -23.27
CA GLN A 250 3.42 6.03 -22.78
C GLN A 250 2.30 5.95 -21.76
N TYR A 251 1.28 5.16 -22.07
CA TYR A 251 0.27 4.77 -21.09
C TYR A 251 0.91 3.96 -19.95
N PRO A 252 0.43 4.10 -18.71
CA PRO A 252 0.89 3.29 -17.58
C PRO A 252 0.82 1.80 -17.91
N HIS A 253 1.95 1.13 -17.92
CA HIS A 253 2.07 -0.29 -18.19
C HIS A 253 2.73 -0.98 -17.00
N THR A 254 2.08 -2.01 -16.48
CA THR A 254 2.59 -2.82 -15.36
C THR A 254 2.92 -4.22 -15.83
N SER A 255 4.03 -4.75 -15.35
CA SER A 255 4.35 -6.17 -15.40
C SER A 255 4.79 -6.63 -14.02
N ILE A 256 4.21 -7.73 -13.54
CA ILE A 256 4.52 -8.31 -12.25
C ILE A 256 4.64 -9.83 -12.37
N GLN A 257 5.62 -10.38 -11.65
CA GLN A 257 5.74 -11.80 -11.35
C GLN A 257 5.74 -11.98 -9.84
N PHE A 258 4.92 -12.88 -9.31
CA PHE A 258 4.86 -13.14 -7.87
C PHE A 258 4.53 -14.60 -7.54
N ASP A 259 4.92 -15.03 -6.36
CA ASP A 259 4.66 -16.36 -5.81
C ASP A 259 4.43 -16.30 -4.29
N ASP A 260 4.47 -17.44 -3.60
CA ASP A 260 4.27 -17.51 -2.15
C ASP A 260 5.43 -16.92 -1.31
N LYS A 261 6.42 -16.27 -1.94
CA LYS A 261 7.62 -15.76 -1.26
C LYS A 261 8.07 -14.39 -1.73
N THR A 262 7.91 -14.08 -3.02
CA THR A 262 8.52 -12.93 -3.67
C THR A 262 7.58 -12.29 -4.67
N ALA A 263 7.78 -11.00 -4.91
CA ALA A 263 7.11 -10.28 -6.00
C ALA A 263 8.08 -9.30 -6.66
N ASN A 264 8.09 -9.30 -7.99
CA ASN A 264 8.86 -8.39 -8.83
C ASN A 264 7.89 -7.61 -9.70
N LEU A 265 7.91 -6.29 -9.60
CA LEU A 265 7.03 -5.40 -10.36
C LEU A 265 7.85 -4.33 -11.09
N THR A 266 7.47 -4.08 -12.34
CA THR A 266 7.85 -2.90 -13.12
C THR A 266 6.60 -2.14 -13.52
N LEU A 267 6.60 -0.83 -13.33
CA LEU A 267 5.58 0.08 -13.82
C LEU A 267 6.27 1.19 -14.62
N ASP A 268 5.91 1.33 -15.88
CA ASP A 268 6.43 2.35 -16.79
C ASP A 268 5.29 3.24 -17.27
N GLY A 269 5.56 4.53 -17.50
CA GLY A 269 4.56 5.44 -18.08
C GLY A 269 5.07 6.86 -18.21
N SER A 270 4.25 7.72 -18.82
CA SER A 270 4.48 9.16 -18.86
C SER A 270 4.02 9.84 -17.57
N PHE A 271 4.73 10.88 -17.15
CA PHE A 271 4.36 11.69 -15.99
C PHE A 271 4.28 13.17 -16.32
N HIS A 272 3.56 13.91 -15.48
CA HIS A 272 3.72 15.34 -15.31
C HIS A 272 4.01 15.65 -13.84
N SER A 273 4.79 16.69 -13.59
CA SER A 273 5.09 17.12 -12.23
C SER A 273 4.65 18.55 -11.97
N VAL A 274 4.17 18.76 -10.75
CA VAL A 274 3.77 20.07 -10.23
C VAL A 274 4.71 20.41 -9.08
N PRO A 275 5.55 21.45 -9.21
CA PRO A 275 6.50 21.82 -8.16
C PRO A 275 5.78 22.36 -6.93
N ILE A 276 6.28 22.03 -5.74
CA ILE A 276 5.86 22.66 -4.49
C ILE A 276 6.63 23.98 -4.36
N VAL A 277 5.91 25.09 -4.21
CA VAL A 277 6.47 26.44 -4.11
C VAL A 277 6.55 26.92 -2.66
N HIS A 278 7.44 27.86 -2.38
CA HIS A 278 7.54 28.49 -1.06
C HIS A 278 6.24 29.24 -0.72
N GLU A 279 5.87 29.31 0.57
CA GLU A 279 4.59 29.88 1.04
C GLU A 279 4.27 31.28 0.53
N ASN A 280 5.30 32.10 0.23
CA ASN A 280 5.15 33.48 -0.22
C ASN A 280 5.01 33.64 -1.75
N GLN A 281 4.92 32.53 -2.49
CA GLN A 281 4.85 32.55 -3.95
C GLN A 281 3.43 32.29 -4.45
N THR A 282 3.00 33.08 -5.44
CA THR A 282 1.65 32.99 -6.04
C THR A 282 1.64 32.30 -7.40
N SER A 283 2.80 32.14 -8.03
CA SER A 283 2.94 31.41 -9.30
C SER A 283 3.27 29.96 -9.02
N GLN A 284 2.55 29.03 -9.66
CA GLN A 284 3.06 27.68 -9.83
C GLN A 284 4.38 27.80 -10.62
N GLY A 285 5.46 27.19 -10.12
CA GLY A 285 6.73 27.17 -10.83
C GLY A 285 6.65 26.37 -12.13
N PRO A 286 7.72 26.31 -12.95
CA PRO A 286 7.72 25.49 -14.15
C PRO A 286 7.35 24.02 -13.85
N THR A 287 6.37 23.51 -14.59
CA THR A 287 6.04 22.08 -14.65
C THR A 287 6.98 21.37 -15.61
N VAL A 288 7.00 20.03 -15.54
CA VAL A 288 7.79 19.21 -16.45
C VAL A 288 7.11 17.88 -16.69
N HIS A 289 7.27 17.41 -17.92
CA HIS A 289 6.77 16.13 -18.40
C HIS A 289 7.92 15.21 -18.78
N GLY A 290 7.67 13.91 -18.71
CA GLY A 290 8.63 12.92 -19.17
C GLY A 290 8.24 11.48 -18.85
N PHE A 291 9.24 10.61 -18.71
CA PHE A 291 9.04 9.19 -18.44
C PHE A 291 9.33 8.83 -16.99
N LEU A 292 8.49 7.98 -16.43
CA LEU A 292 8.60 7.47 -15.07
C LEU A 292 8.67 5.95 -15.12
N ARG A 293 9.61 5.40 -14.33
CA ARG A 293 9.74 3.97 -14.10
C ARG A 293 9.78 3.67 -12.62
N VAL A 294 8.94 2.75 -12.16
CA VAL A 294 8.97 2.17 -10.82
C VAL A 294 9.45 0.73 -10.91
N ARG A 295 10.42 0.38 -10.08
CA ARG A 295 10.90 -0.99 -9.88
C ARG A 295 10.69 -1.41 -8.43
N PHE A 296 10.14 -2.59 -8.25
CA PHE A 296 9.90 -3.20 -6.94
C PHE A 296 10.35 -4.66 -6.97
N CYS A 297 11.10 -5.08 -5.95
CA CYS A 297 11.49 -6.47 -5.73
C CYS A 297 11.37 -6.73 -4.23
N GLY A 298 10.29 -7.41 -3.84
CA GLY A 298 9.90 -7.57 -2.44
C GLY A 298 9.82 -9.01 -1.99
N ALA A 299 9.88 -9.19 -0.67
CA ALA A 299 9.65 -10.45 0.00
C ALA A 299 8.27 -10.44 0.67
N LEU A 300 7.62 -11.60 0.72
CA LEU A 300 6.32 -11.78 1.33
C LEU A 300 6.37 -11.40 2.82
N ASP A 301 5.45 -10.54 3.22
CA ASP A 301 5.11 -10.32 4.61
C ASP A 301 4.18 -11.45 5.07
N ALA A 302 4.77 -12.57 5.47
CA ALA A 302 4.02 -13.75 5.92
C ALA A 302 3.17 -13.48 7.17
N TYR A 303 3.44 -12.40 7.91
CA TYR A 303 2.68 -12.01 9.09
C TYR A 303 1.34 -11.36 8.68
N HIS A 304 1.34 -10.52 7.65
CA HIS A 304 0.16 -9.78 7.18
C HIS A 304 -0.56 -10.40 5.96
N SER A 305 -0.05 -11.50 5.41
CA SER A 305 -0.54 -12.11 4.16
C SER A 305 -1.37 -13.38 4.39
N ASP A 306 -2.34 -13.59 3.49
CA ASP A 306 -3.00 -14.89 3.32
C ASP A 306 -2.12 -15.86 2.53
N THR A 307 -2.42 -17.16 2.63
CA THR A 307 -1.66 -18.19 1.92
C THR A 307 -2.11 -18.23 0.46
N LEU A 308 -1.21 -17.90 -0.46
CA LEU A 308 -1.45 -17.98 -1.90
C LEU A 308 -1.48 -19.44 -2.36
N SER A 309 -2.54 -19.84 -3.06
CA SER A 309 -2.61 -21.12 -3.76
C SER A 309 -1.90 -21.00 -5.11
N LEU A 310 -1.09 -21.99 -5.45
CA LEU A 310 -0.31 -22.04 -6.70
C LEU A 310 -0.81 -23.13 -7.66
N ASN A 311 -2.02 -23.65 -7.43
CA ASN A 311 -2.55 -24.79 -8.18
C ASN A 311 -3.49 -24.37 -9.33
N ASP A 312 -3.99 -23.14 -9.30
CA ASP A 312 -5.02 -22.65 -10.21
C ASP A 312 -4.42 -21.73 -11.29
N SER A 313 -5.10 -21.61 -12.43
CA SER A 313 -4.69 -20.70 -13.52
C SER A 313 -4.74 -19.21 -13.16
N THR A 314 -5.44 -18.87 -12.07
CA THR A 314 -5.58 -17.52 -11.54
C THR A 314 -5.25 -17.52 -10.04
N PRO A 315 -4.69 -16.43 -9.49
CA PRO A 315 -4.39 -16.32 -8.07
C PRO A 315 -5.62 -16.55 -7.20
N SER A 316 -5.47 -17.37 -6.17
CA SER A 316 -6.49 -17.59 -5.13
C SER A 316 -5.83 -17.69 -3.77
N TRP A 317 -6.53 -17.30 -2.71
CA TRP A 317 -5.97 -17.22 -1.36
C TRP A 317 -6.76 -18.08 -0.37
N LEU A 318 -6.04 -18.84 0.44
CA LEU A 318 -6.60 -19.42 1.65
C LEU A 318 -6.61 -18.36 2.75
N ARG A 319 -7.83 -17.91 3.08
CA ARG A 319 -8.10 -16.80 4.00
C ARG A 319 -7.67 -17.11 5.43
N THR A 320 -6.99 -16.16 6.05
CA THR A 320 -6.50 -16.21 7.42
C THR A 320 -7.14 -15.10 8.26
N VAL A 321 -7.37 -15.36 9.54
CA VAL A 321 -7.98 -14.38 10.48
C VAL A 321 -6.96 -13.41 11.07
N GLY A 322 -5.73 -13.41 10.55
CA GLY A 322 -4.65 -12.58 11.03
C GLY A 322 -3.39 -13.38 11.35
N PHE A 323 -2.54 -12.68 12.10
CA PHE A 323 -1.14 -12.97 12.35
C PHE A 323 -0.76 -14.43 12.60
N SER A 324 0.36 -14.83 11.97
CA SER A 324 1.10 -16.07 12.21
C SER A 324 0.41 -17.36 11.79
N ASN A 325 0.34 -17.64 10.48
CA ASN A 325 0.03 -18.97 9.89
C ASN A 325 -1.15 -19.70 10.56
N ASN A 326 -2.09 -18.95 11.14
CA ASN A 326 -3.16 -19.52 11.94
C ASN A 326 -4.31 -19.72 10.98
N SER A 327 -4.34 -20.91 10.38
CA SER A 327 -5.29 -21.37 9.36
C SER A 327 -6.70 -21.58 9.92
N PHE A 328 -7.16 -20.73 10.83
CA PHE A 328 -8.58 -20.67 11.16
C PHE A 328 -9.29 -20.09 9.93
N ASN A 329 -9.59 -20.97 8.97
CA ASN A 329 -10.23 -20.64 7.72
C ASN A 329 -11.58 -19.99 8.05
N ILE A 330 -11.73 -18.72 7.71
CA ILE A 330 -13.00 -18.04 7.95
C ILE A 330 -14.00 -18.49 6.89
N GLY A 331 -15.03 -19.23 7.29
CA GLY A 331 -16.21 -19.48 6.44
C GLY A 331 -16.18 -20.74 5.57
N TYR A 332 -15.19 -21.63 5.69
CA TYR A 332 -15.32 -22.98 5.13
C TYR A 332 -16.04 -23.88 6.14
N SER A 333 -17.29 -24.23 5.83
CA SER A 333 -17.97 -25.32 6.54
C SER A 333 -17.22 -26.64 6.28
N GLU A 334 -17.20 -27.53 7.28
CA GLU A 334 -16.34 -28.71 7.46
C GLU A 334 -16.37 -29.79 6.36
N ASN A 335 -16.86 -29.52 5.15
CA ASN A 335 -17.05 -30.52 4.10
C ASN A 335 -15.91 -30.62 3.07
N SER A 336 -14.84 -29.83 3.18
CA SER A 336 -13.64 -30.00 2.36
C SER A 336 -12.39 -30.12 3.24
N ALA A 337 -12.38 -31.15 4.09
CA ALA A 337 -11.17 -31.66 4.71
C ALA A 337 -10.31 -32.39 3.66
N GLU A 338 -9.82 -31.67 2.65
CA GLU A 338 -8.65 -32.13 1.92
C GLU A 338 -7.42 -31.84 2.81
N LYS A 339 -6.91 -32.93 3.37
CA LYS A 339 -5.73 -33.04 4.24
C LYS A 339 -4.65 -31.99 3.94
N LEU A 340 -4.60 -30.94 4.75
CA LEU A 340 -3.35 -30.21 4.99
C LEU A 340 -2.41 -31.13 5.79
N ASN A 341 -1.45 -31.72 5.07
CA ASN A 341 -0.32 -32.40 5.67
C ASN A 341 0.93 -31.56 5.36
N VAL A 342 1.00 -30.36 5.93
CA VAL A 342 2.17 -29.48 5.85
C VAL A 342 2.43 -28.92 7.24
N GLY A 343 3.53 -29.34 7.87
CA GLY A 343 4.13 -28.57 8.98
C GLY A 343 4.15 -29.16 10.39
N LEU A 344 4.11 -30.48 10.59
CA LEU A 344 4.47 -31.09 11.89
C LEU A 344 5.95 -31.54 11.98
N GLY A 345 6.78 -31.15 11.02
CA GLY A 345 8.17 -31.61 10.87
C GLY A 345 9.26 -30.80 11.59
N LEU A 346 8.95 -29.67 12.24
CA LEU A 346 9.98 -28.81 12.86
C LEU A 346 9.83 -28.62 14.39
N ALA A 347 8.82 -29.22 15.02
CA ALA A 347 8.66 -29.21 16.48
C ALA A 347 9.18 -30.48 17.19
N SER A 348 9.60 -31.52 16.45
CA SER A 348 10.03 -32.81 17.02
C SER A 348 11.54 -33.06 17.03
N MET A 349 12.37 -32.15 16.48
CA MET A 349 13.84 -32.28 16.53
C MET A 349 14.52 -31.45 17.64
N ALA A 350 13.81 -30.52 18.28
CA ALA A 350 14.35 -29.77 19.43
C ALA A 350 14.18 -30.50 20.78
N ALA A 351 13.39 -31.57 20.84
CA ALA A 351 13.17 -32.35 22.07
C ALA A 351 14.06 -33.60 22.19
N ILE A 352 14.82 -33.98 21.16
CA ILE A 352 15.67 -35.19 21.18
C ILE A 352 17.15 -34.89 21.48
N ILE A 353 17.59 -33.63 21.39
CA ILE A 353 19.00 -33.26 21.72
C ILE A 353 19.18 -32.85 23.20
N SER A 354 18.11 -32.54 23.94
CA SER A 354 18.21 -32.23 25.39
C SER A 354 18.14 -33.46 26.33
N VAL A 355 17.97 -34.68 25.82
CA VAL A 355 17.93 -35.91 26.66
C VAL A 355 19.23 -36.74 26.58
N ILE A 356 20.21 -36.35 25.75
CA ILE A 356 21.51 -37.04 25.65
C ILE A 356 22.64 -36.29 26.40
N MET A 357 22.42 -35.05 26.86
CA MET A 357 23.41 -34.27 27.63
C MET A 357 23.23 -34.32 29.16
N THR A 358 22.41 -35.23 29.69
CA THR A 358 22.27 -35.49 31.14
C THR A 358 22.55 -36.93 31.56
N LEU A 359 23.12 -37.75 30.66
CA LEU A 359 23.64 -39.08 30.95
C LEU A 359 25.00 -39.28 30.25
N LEU A 360 26.02 -38.58 30.74
CA LEU A 360 27.43 -39.00 30.77
C LEU A 360 28.13 -38.32 31.96
#